data_AF-A0A661HXN9-F1
#
_entry.id   AF-A0A661HXN9-F1
#
_cell.length_a   1.000
_cell.length_b   1.000
_cell.length_c   1.000
_cell.angle_alpha   90.00
_cell.angle_beta   90.00
_cell.angle_gamma   90.00
#
_symmetry.space_group_name_H-M   'P 1'
#
loop_
_entity.id
_entity.type
_entity.pdbx_description
1 polymer ?
#
loop_
_entity_poly.entity_id
_entity_poly.type
_entity_poly.pdbx_seq_one_letter_code
_entity_poly.pdbx_strand_id
1 'polypeptide(L)'
;MKKTLALLAIASGVLFAQDIEPIDQKKNMQEMEVAMAVIQRGFLYDDEALVVGGIKSLQERIMHTEPPTKADEEVLGKGNTYSFKYAKKQAVKISVLSEEILTHYKMGERYTAMSRYKETLKQCLACHKKIRRW
;
A
#
# COMPACT_ATOMS: atom_id res chain seq x y z
N MET A 1 31.75 -17.97 -55.82
CA MET A 1 30.76 -16.86 -55.84
C MET A 1 29.91 -16.97 -54.59
N LYS A 2 29.88 -15.90 -53.80
CA LYS A 2 29.14 -15.73 -52.55
C LYS A 2 27.63 -15.91 -52.78
N LYS A 3 26.96 -16.79 -52.02
CA LYS A 3 25.54 -16.62 -51.65
C LYS A 3 25.32 -17.24 -50.26
N THR A 4 25.53 -16.40 -49.26
CA THR A 4 24.91 -16.48 -47.94
C THR A 4 23.40 -16.56 -48.08
N LEU A 5 22.72 -17.41 -47.32
CA LEU A 5 21.50 -17.01 -46.62
C LEU A 5 21.24 -17.95 -45.44
N ALA A 6 21.29 -17.37 -44.25
CA ALA A 6 20.95 -17.97 -42.98
C ALA A 6 19.42 -18.04 -42.81
N LEU A 7 18.92 -19.17 -42.33
CA LEU A 7 17.62 -19.39 -41.67
C LEU A 7 17.77 -20.72 -40.93
N LEU A 8 17.33 -20.97 -39.69
CA LEU A 8 16.48 -20.26 -38.75
C LEU A 8 16.73 -20.98 -37.41
N ALA A 9 17.43 -20.34 -36.47
CA ALA A 9 17.51 -20.85 -35.11
C ALA A 9 16.19 -20.50 -34.40
N ILE A 10 15.29 -21.48 -34.29
CA ILE A 10 14.12 -21.38 -33.41
C ILE A 10 14.64 -21.57 -31.98
N ALA A 11 15.22 -20.51 -31.43
CA ALA A 11 15.46 -20.41 -30.00
C ALA A 11 14.11 -20.12 -29.35
N SER A 12 13.53 -21.15 -28.77
CA SER A 12 12.37 -21.13 -27.89
C SER A 12 12.63 -20.21 -26.69
N GLY A 13 12.38 -18.92 -26.88
CA GLY A 13 12.18 -17.97 -25.80
C GLY A 13 10.80 -18.23 -25.19
N VAL A 14 10.71 -19.21 -24.28
CA VAL A 14 9.61 -19.23 -23.33
C VAL A 14 9.86 -18.04 -22.40
N LEU A 15 9.33 -16.89 -22.79
CA LEU A 15 9.18 -15.77 -21.88
C LEU A 15 8.27 -16.28 -20.76
N PHE A 16 8.86 -16.53 -19.59
CA PHE A 16 8.10 -16.59 -18.36
C PHE A 16 7.51 -15.20 -18.14
N ALA A 17 6.36 -14.94 -18.76
CA ALA A 17 5.43 -13.96 -18.25
C ALA A 17 5.03 -14.48 -16.88
N GLN A 18 5.69 -13.98 -15.84
CA GLN A 18 5.24 -14.18 -14.48
C GLN A 18 3.94 -13.37 -14.41
N ASP A 19 2.81 -14.03 -14.59
CA ASP A 19 1.50 -13.42 -14.46
C ASP A 19 1.45 -12.82 -13.04
N ILE A 20 1.58 -11.49 -12.95
CA ILE A 20 1.40 -10.77 -11.70
C ILE A 20 -0.08 -10.95 -11.37
N GLU A 21 -0.39 -11.80 -10.40
CA GLU A 21 -1.77 -11.96 -9.95
C GLU A 21 -2.33 -10.59 -9.58
N PRO A 22 -3.52 -10.23 -10.09
CA PRO A 22 -4.13 -8.96 -9.75
C PRO A 22 -4.38 -8.90 -8.24
N ILE A 23 -3.88 -7.85 -7.59
CA ILE A 23 -4.04 -7.64 -6.15
C ILE A 23 -5.54 -7.56 -5.83
N ASP A 24 -6.00 -8.44 -4.94
CA ASP A 24 -7.34 -8.34 -4.36
C ASP A 24 -7.40 -7.11 -3.45
N GLN A 25 -8.05 -6.06 -3.91
CA GLN A 25 -8.13 -4.77 -3.22
C GLN A 25 -9.01 -4.82 -1.96
N LYS A 26 -10.00 -5.72 -1.90
CA LYS A 26 -10.78 -5.93 -0.69
C LYS A 26 -9.87 -6.55 0.37
N LYS A 27 -9.13 -7.59 -0.01
CA LYS A 27 -8.14 -8.23 0.87
C LYS A 27 -7.07 -7.24 1.31
N ASN A 28 -6.52 -6.44 0.41
CA ASN A 28 -5.51 -5.42 0.74
C ASN A 28 -6.03 -4.42 1.80
N MET A 29 -7.29 -3.99 1.68
CA MET A 29 -7.91 -3.09 2.65
C MET A 29 -8.17 -3.74 4.00
N GLN A 30 -8.55 -5.02 4.01
CA GLN A 30 -8.67 -5.80 5.25
C GLN A 30 -7.30 -5.95 5.92
N GLU A 31 -6.25 -6.22 5.16
CA GLU A 31 -4.88 -6.34 5.68
C GLU A 31 -4.36 -5.00 6.24
N MET A 32 -4.72 -3.86 5.64
CA MET A 32 -4.45 -2.53 6.21
C MET A 32 -5.21 -2.28 7.53
N GLU A 33 -6.47 -2.73 7.63
CA GLU A 33 -7.23 -2.66 8.87
C GLU A 33 -6.58 -3.49 9.98
N VAL A 34 -6.20 -4.74 9.67
CA VAL A 34 -5.48 -5.61 10.61
C VAL A 34 -4.17 -4.95 11.06
N ALA A 35 -3.41 -4.36 10.14
CA ALA A 35 -2.17 -3.66 10.47
C ALA A 35 -2.42 -2.50 11.45
N MET A 36 -3.45 -1.68 11.21
CA MET A 36 -3.85 -0.60 12.13
C MET A 36 -4.27 -1.11 13.50
N ALA A 37 -4.97 -2.24 13.57
CA ALA A 37 -5.37 -2.87 14.83
C ALA A 37 -4.17 -3.44 15.60
N VAL A 38 -3.19 -4.01 14.89
CA VAL A 38 -1.94 -4.51 15.47
C VAL A 38 -1.10 -3.37 16.07
N ILE A 39 -0.98 -2.23 15.36
CA ILE A 39 -0.29 -1.04 15.90
C ILE A 39 -0.97 -0.56 17.18
N GLN A 40 -2.30 -0.43 17.18
CA GLN A 40 -3.06 -0.02 18.37
C GLN A 40 -2.83 -1.00 19.53
N ARG A 41 -2.86 -2.29 19.26
CA ARG A 41 -2.60 -3.32 20.26
C ARG A 41 -1.18 -3.19 20.83
N GLY A 42 -0.19 -2.91 19.98
CA GLY A 42 1.18 -2.64 20.40
C GLY A 42 1.28 -1.47 21.37
N PHE A 43 0.57 -0.37 21.10
CA PHE A 43 0.49 0.74 22.06
C PHE A 43 -0.17 0.37 23.40
N LEU A 44 -1.25 -0.41 23.36
CA LEU A 44 -1.99 -0.78 24.58
C LEU A 44 -1.25 -1.77 25.47
N TYR A 45 -0.41 -2.63 24.89
CA TYR A 45 0.43 -3.57 25.62
C TYR A 45 1.88 -3.10 25.83
N ASP A 46 2.23 -1.90 25.35
CA ASP A 46 3.62 -1.40 25.31
C ASP A 46 4.60 -2.38 24.64
N ASP A 47 4.16 -2.99 23.53
CA ASP A 47 4.89 -4.02 22.79
C ASP A 47 5.47 -3.44 21.49
N GLU A 48 6.79 -3.25 21.48
CA GLU A 48 7.52 -2.74 20.31
C GLU A 48 7.38 -3.64 19.08
N ALA A 49 7.41 -4.97 19.25
CA ALA A 49 7.34 -5.89 18.13
C ALA A 49 5.99 -5.78 17.41
N LEU A 50 4.90 -5.58 18.15
CA LEU A 50 3.58 -5.31 17.57
C LEU A 50 3.54 -3.96 16.85
N VAL A 51 4.10 -2.90 17.44
CA VAL A 51 4.14 -1.57 16.77
C VAL A 51 4.96 -1.63 15.48
N VAL A 52 6.18 -2.18 15.53
CA VAL A 52 7.07 -2.30 14.37
C VAL A 52 6.46 -3.20 13.29
N GLY A 53 5.95 -4.38 13.69
CA GLY A 53 5.36 -5.34 12.77
C GLY A 53 4.09 -4.81 12.11
N GLY A 54 3.26 -4.09 12.86
CA GLY A 54 2.07 -3.43 12.34
C GLY A 54 2.41 -2.31 11.35
N ILE A 55 3.41 -1.47 11.65
CA ILE A 55 3.87 -0.40 10.74
C ILE A 55 4.41 -0.99 9.44
N LYS A 56 5.28 -2.00 9.52
CA LYS A 56 5.81 -2.68 8.34
C LYS A 56 4.69 -3.27 7.49
N SER A 57 3.74 -3.96 8.11
CA SER A 57 2.58 -4.53 7.42
C SER A 57 1.75 -3.44 6.75
N LEU A 58 1.50 -2.32 7.41
CA LEU A 58 0.76 -1.19 6.84
C LEU A 58 1.48 -0.60 5.61
N GLN A 59 2.79 -0.40 5.71
CA GLN A 59 3.60 0.16 4.62
C GLN A 59 3.63 -0.76 3.39
N GLU A 60 3.77 -2.08 3.59
CA GLU A 60 3.71 -3.06 2.50
C GLU A 60 2.37 -2.99 1.75
N ARG A 61 1.25 -2.89 2.47
CA ARG A 61 -0.09 -2.87 1.87
C ARG A 61 -0.46 -1.54 1.25
N ILE A 62 0.01 -0.43 1.81
CA ILE A 62 -0.39 0.87 1.30
C ILE A 62 0.26 1.23 -0.03
N MET A 63 1.41 0.63 -0.36
CA MET A 63 1.99 0.73 -1.70
C MET A 63 1.07 0.11 -2.76
N HIS A 64 0.27 -0.89 -2.38
CA HIS A 64 -0.68 -1.57 -3.26
C HIS A 64 -2.05 -0.89 -3.35
N THR A 65 -2.22 0.25 -2.67
CA THR A 65 -3.33 1.16 -2.93
C THR A 65 -3.19 1.87 -4.29
N GLU A 66 -2.05 1.66 -4.98
CA GLU A 66 -1.81 2.02 -6.38
C GLU A 66 -1.38 0.80 -7.23
N PRO A 67 -1.82 0.69 -8.50
CA PRO A 67 -3.00 1.31 -9.08
C PRO A 67 -4.28 0.54 -8.71
N PRO A 68 -5.45 1.20 -8.74
CA PRO A 68 -6.74 0.54 -8.62
C PRO A 68 -6.88 -0.66 -9.55
N THR A 69 -7.54 -1.74 -9.10
CA THR A 69 -7.91 -2.85 -10.00
C THR A 69 -8.78 -2.36 -11.15
N LYS A 70 -8.97 -3.13 -12.23
CA LYS A 70 -9.93 -2.77 -13.30
C LYS A 70 -11.33 -2.42 -12.76
N ALA A 71 -11.77 -3.06 -11.67
CA ALA A 71 -13.05 -2.76 -11.01
C ALA A 71 -13.02 -1.40 -10.29
N ASP A 72 -11.90 -1.07 -9.65
CA ASP A 72 -11.70 0.26 -9.08
C ASP A 72 -11.45 1.32 -10.17
N GLU A 73 -10.91 0.98 -11.33
CA GLU A 73 -10.76 1.88 -12.47
C GLU A 73 -12.11 2.28 -13.06
N GLU A 74 -13.13 1.41 -13.01
CA GLU A 74 -14.53 1.78 -13.33
C GLU A 74 -15.09 2.82 -12.35
N VAL A 75 -14.72 2.74 -11.07
CA VAL A 75 -15.25 3.61 -10.00
C VAL A 75 -14.44 4.91 -9.83
N LEU A 76 -13.12 4.82 -9.94
CA LEU A 76 -12.15 5.90 -9.70
C LEU A 76 -11.70 6.62 -10.98
N GLY A 77 -11.85 5.95 -12.12
CA GLY A 77 -11.33 6.38 -13.43
C GLY A 77 -9.81 6.22 -13.55
N LYS A 78 -9.34 5.83 -14.74
CA LYS A 78 -7.92 5.63 -15.07
C LYS A 78 -7.14 6.96 -15.16
N GLY A 79 -5.89 6.96 -14.71
CA GLY A 79 -4.93 8.04 -15.01
C GLY A 79 -5.04 9.27 -14.12
N ASN A 80 -5.04 10.47 -14.72
CA ASN A 80 -4.91 11.76 -14.02
C ASN A 80 -6.21 12.21 -13.29
N THR A 81 -7.11 11.27 -12.98
CA THR A 81 -8.40 11.53 -12.36
C THR A 81 -8.23 12.04 -10.94
N TYR A 82 -9.21 12.81 -10.47
CA TYR A 82 -9.20 13.35 -9.12
C TYR A 82 -9.08 12.24 -8.07
N SER A 83 -9.85 11.16 -8.23
CA SER A 83 -9.90 10.06 -7.28
C SER A 83 -8.57 9.32 -7.17
N PHE A 84 -7.92 9.03 -8.30
CA PHE A 84 -6.61 8.41 -8.34
C PHE A 84 -5.55 9.25 -7.62
N LYS A 85 -5.44 10.55 -7.97
CA LYS A 85 -4.52 11.48 -7.31
C LYS A 85 -4.77 11.62 -5.81
N TYR A 86 -6.05 11.63 -5.43
CA TYR A 86 -6.44 11.76 -4.03
C TYR A 86 -6.02 10.52 -3.24
N ALA A 87 -6.30 9.32 -3.74
CA ALA A 87 -5.89 8.06 -3.12
C ALA A 87 -4.36 7.99 -2.95
N LYS A 88 -3.59 8.29 -4.01
CA LYS A 88 -2.12 8.40 -3.94
C LYS A 88 -1.66 9.35 -2.85
N LYS A 89 -2.24 10.54 -2.80
CA LYS A 89 -1.90 11.56 -1.80
C LYS A 89 -2.15 11.07 -0.38
N GLN A 90 -3.24 10.33 -0.14
CA GLN A 90 -3.50 9.76 1.19
C GLN A 90 -2.51 8.62 1.51
N ALA A 91 -2.20 7.77 0.54
CA ALA A 91 -1.23 6.68 0.70
C ALA A 91 0.15 7.21 1.13
N VAL A 92 0.64 8.26 0.44
CA VAL A 92 1.91 8.92 0.80
C VAL A 92 1.88 9.47 2.22
N LYS A 93 0.79 10.16 2.61
CA LYS A 93 0.66 10.71 3.96
C LYS A 93 0.66 9.62 5.02
N ILE A 94 -0.07 8.53 4.80
CA ILE A 94 -0.11 7.40 5.74
C ILE A 94 1.28 6.78 5.86
N SER A 95 2.02 6.64 4.75
CA SER A 95 3.41 6.16 4.79
C SER A 95 4.28 7.04 5.69
N VAL A 96 4.27 8.35 5.47
CA VAL A 96 5.05 9.31 6.29
C VAL A 96 4.61 9.26 7.76
N LEU A 97 3.31 9.29 8.04
CA LEU A 97 2.81 9.21 9.41
C LEU A 97 3.19 7.90 10.09
N SER A 98 3.22 6.77 9.36
CA SER A 98 3.63 5.48 9.90
C SER A 98 5.12 5.45 10.29
N GLU A 99 5.98 6.16 9.57
CA GLU A 99 7.38 6.36 9.95
C GLU A 99 7.51 7.28 11.17
N GLU A 100 6.68 8.33 11.25
CA GLU A 100 6.62 9.21 12.43
C GLU A 100 6.17 8.44 13.67
N ILE A 101 5.20 7.52 13.57
CA ILE A 101 4.81 6.61 14.66
C ILE A 101 6.04 5.86 15.17
N LEU A 102 6.77 5.19 14.26
CA LEU A 102 7.94 4.38 14.62
C LEU A 102 9.02 5.22 15.29
N THR A 103 9.31 6.38 14.73
CA THR A 103 10.35 7.31 15.22
C THR A 103 10.04 7.76 16.65
N HIS A 104 8.86 8.31 16.87
CA HIS A 104 8.45 8.78 18.19
C HIS A 104 8.29 7.63 19.19
N TYR A 105 7.83 6.45 18.75
CA TYR A 105 7.76 5.28 19.60
C TYR A 105 9.15 4.89 20.11
N LYS A 106 10.16 4.80 19.23
CA LYS A 106 11.54 4.46 19.62
C LYS A 106 12.20 5.50 20.52
N MET A 107 11.78 6.76 20.43
CA MET A 107 12.24 7.83 21.32
C MET A 107 11.56 7.80 22.71
N GLY A 108 10.63 6.88 22.96
CA GLY A 108 9.83 6.83 24.19
C GLY A 108 8.71 7.86 24.23
N GLU A 109 8.47 8.60 23.14
CA GLU A 109 7.45 9.64 23.04
C GLU A 109 6.06 9.06 22.73
N ARG A 110 5.55 8.22 23.63
CA ARG A 110 4.34 7.42 23.43
C ARG A 110 3.11 8.24 23.03
N TYR A 111 2.88 9.38 23.68
CA TYR A 111 1.76 10.28 23.35
C TYR A 111 1.88 10.89 21.95
N THR A 112 3.11 11.29 21.56
CA THR A 112 3.37 11.81 20.22
C THR A 112 3.13 10.72 19.18
N ALA A 113 3.69 9.53 19.38
CA ALA A 113 3.48 8.38 18.50
C ALA A 113 1.99 8.00 18.35
N MET A 114 1.23 7.99 19.45
CA MET A 114 -0.22 7.76 19.42
C MET A 114 -0.97 8.85 18.67
N SER A 115 -0.54 10.12 18.77
CA SER A 115 -1.11 11.22 17.99
C SER A 115 -0.91 11.00 16.49
N ARG A 116 0.26 10.48 16.07
CA ARG A 116 0.55 10.12 14.67
C ARG A 116 -0.28 8.95 14.18
N TYR A 117 -0.50 7.94 15.04
CA TYR A 117 -1.43 6.85 14.77
C TYR A 117 -2.86 7.37 14.52
N LYS A 118 -3.35 8.28 15.38
CA LYS A 118 -4.65 8.91 15.19
C LYS A 118 -4.73 9.70 13.87
N GLU A 119 -3.69 10.43 13.51
CA GLU A 119 -3.64 11.18 12.25
C GLU A 119 -3.61 10.24 11.02
N THR A 120 -2.98 9.07 11.15
CA THR A 120 -2.99 8.01 10.15
C THR A 120 -4.42 7.51 9.92
N LEU A 121 -5.14 7.18 10.98
CA LEU A 121 -6.55 6.78 10.91
C LEU A 121 -7.42 7.84 10.23
N LYS A 122 -7.17 9.14 10.50
CA LYS A 122 -7.89 10.22 9.82
C LYS A 122 -7.67 10.22 8.31
N GLN A 123 -6.47 9.89 7.81
CA GLN A 123 -6.24 9.81 6.36
C GLN A 123 -7.01 8.63 5.74
N CYS A 124 -7.09 7.48 6.45
CA CYS A 124 -7.93 6.35 6.05
C CYS A 124 -9.40 6.81 5.91
N LEU A 125 -9.94 7.45 6.95
CA LEU A 125 -11.32 7.96 6.96
C LEU A 125 -11.56 9.06 5.90
N ALA A 126 -10.57 9.91 5.62
CA ALA A 126 -10.67 10.92 4.58
C ALA A 126 -10.81 10.28 3.18
N CYS A 127 -10.04 9.23 2.90
CA CYS A 127 -10.19 8.43 1.68
C CYS A 127 -11.55 7.73 1.65
N HIS A 128 -11.96 7.12 2.75
CA HIS A 128 -13.25 6.42 2.85
C HIS A 128 -14.42 7.36 2.53
N LYS A 129 -14.47 8.53 3.16
CA LYS A 129 -15.50 9.54 2.91
C LYS A 129 -15.51 10.04 1.46
N LYS A 130 -14.33 10.38 0.93
CA LYS A 130 -14.23 11.08 -0.36
C LYS A 130 -14.37 10.15 -1.56
N ILE A 131 -13.82 8.96 -1.45
CA ILE A 131 -13.66 8.02 -2.56
C ILE A 131 -14.65 6.87 -2.44
N ARG A 132 -14.70 6.22 -1.27
CA ARG A 132 -15.54 5.04 -1.04
C ARG A 132 -16.97 5.36 -0.62
N ARG A 133 -17.24 6.61 -0.22
CA ARG A 133 -18.55 7.17 0.16
C ARG A 133 -19.21 6.44 1.34
N TRP A 134 -18.40 6.06 2.31
CA TRP A 134 -18.80 5.57 3.64
C TRP A 134 -18.01 6.31 4.73
#